data_AF-A0A5T2M708-F1
#
_entry.id   AF-A0A5T2M708-F1
#
_cell.length_a   1.000
_cell.length_b   1.000
_cell.length_c   1.000
_cell.angle_alpha   90.00
_cell.angle_beta   90.00
_cell.angle_gamma   90.00
#
_symmetry.space_group_name_H-M   'P 1'
#
loop_
_entity.id
_entity.type
_entity.pdbx_description
1 polymer ?
#
loop_
_entity_poly.entity_id
_entity_poly.type
_entity_poly.pdbx_seq_one_letter_code
_entity_poly.pdbx_strand_id
1 'polypeptide(L)'
;MSDFIKYLFIFPCLWCANSFAITQTQWDGNFRIEELGEQLNDGSQVFLQYNLKIDSKNNRASLSMTTWHAGITCIGDYSLKINSGVLALY
;
A
#
# COMPACT_ATOMS: atom_id res chain seq x y z
N MET A 1 55.75 9.24 -8.97
CA MET A 1 54.81 8.26 -8.38
C MET A 1 54.33 8.79 -7.01
N SER A 2 53.72 9.97 -7.00
CA SER A 2 53.33 10.69 -5.77
C SER A 2 52.02 11.47 -5.98
N ASP A 3 51.77 11.93 -7.21
CA ASP A 3 50.59 12.74 -7.53
C ASP A 3 49.29 11.94 -7.75
N PHE A 4 49.37 10.60 -7.82
CA PHE A 4 48.20 9.75 -8.04
C PHE A 4 47.40 9.46 -6.75
N ILE A 5 48.01 9.68 -5.58
CA ILE A 5 47.39 9.38 -4.26
C ILE A 5 46.50 10.55 -3.77
N LYS A 6 46.70 11.77 -4.27
CA LYS A 6 45.92 12.95 -3.83
C LYS A 6 44.45 12.93 -4.27
N TYR A 7 44.12 12.19 -5.32
CA TYR A 7 42.73 12.12 -5.83
C TYR A 7 41.95 10.92 -5.28
N LEU A 8 42.58 10.02 -4.52
CA LEU A 8 41.93 8.83 -3.97
C LEU A 8 41.00 9.13 -2.78
N PHE A 9 41.06 10.34 -2.21
CA PHE A 9 40.24 10.74 -1.06
C PHE A 9 38.96 11.51 -1.41
N ILE A 10 38.64 11.74 -2.69
CA ILE A 10 37.44 12.49 -3.12
C ILE A 10 36.32 11.53 -3.59
N PHE A 11 36.19 10.37 -2.93
CA PHE A 11 35.18 9.37 -3.28
C PHE A 11 34.33 8.77 -2.13
N PRO A 12 34.12 9.42 -0.95
CA PRO A 12 33.09 8.93 -0.03
C PRO A 12 32.00 9.97 0.24
N CYS A 13 31.40 10.59 -0.79
CA CYS A 13 30.22 11.45 -0.57
C CYS A 13 29.10 11.33 -1.60
N LEU A 14 29.25 10.54 -2.67
CA LEU A 14 28.19 10.39 -3.69
C LEU A 14 27.27 9.19 -3.47
N TRP A 15 27.49 8.44 -2.39
CA TRP A 15 26.55 7.41 -1.93
C TRP A 15 25.66 7.93 -0.80
N CYS A 16 25.07 9.11 -1.00
CA CYS A 16 23.76 9.37 -0.43
C CYS A 16 22.82 8.40 -1.13
N ALA A 17 22.75 7.16 -0.63
CA ALA A 17 21.58 6.33 -0.86
C ALA A 17 20.41 7.18 -0.42
N ASN A 18 19.68 7.74 -1.40
CA ASN A 18 18.40 8.35 -1.16
C ASN A 18 17.50 7.22 -0.65
N SER A 19 17.58 6.95 0.65
CA SER A 19 16.55 6.23 1.37
C SER A 19 15.36 7.18 1.31
N PHE A 20 14.58 7.05 0.24
CA PHE A 20 13.23 7.56 0.20
C PHE A 20 12.49 6.78 1.26
N ALA A 21 12.60 7.22 2.52
CA ALA A 21 11.67 6.84 3.55
C ALA A 21 10.33 7.36 3.04
N ILE A 22 9.50 6.46 2.51
CA ILE A 22 8.13 6.77 2.13
C ILE A 22 7.48 7.24 3.43
N THR A 23 7.30 8.56 3.54
CA THR A 23 6.68 9.16 4.70
C THR A 23 5.23 8.70 4.75
N GLN A 24 4.63 8.67 5.94
CA GLN A 24 3.19 8.49 6.07
C GLN A 24 2.49 9.44 5.07
N THR A 25 1.67 8.88 4.21
CA THR A 25 0.93 9.59 3.17
C THR A 25 -0.46 9.95 3.68
N GLN A 26 -1.14 10.87 3.00
CA GLN A 26 -2.56 11.15 3.27
C GLN A 26 -3.48 9.94 3.04
N TRP A 27 -2.98 8.88 2.40
CA TRP A 27 -3.75 7.68 2.06
C TRP A 27 -3.66 6.59 3.12
N ASP A 28 -2.76 6.71 4.10
CA ASP A 28 -2.60 5.74 5.17
C ASP A 28 -3.84 5.62 6.03
N GLY A 29 -4.28 4.39 6.28
CA GLY A 29 -5.47 4.14 7.07
C GLY A 29 -6.09 2.77 6.86
N ASN A 30 -7.17 2.54 7.61
CA ASN A 30 -8.05 1.39 7.44
C ASN A 30 -9.41 1.90 6.96
N PHE A 31 -9.87 1.38 5.84
CA PHE A 31 -11.13 1.76 5.21
C PHE A 31 -12.02 0.53 5.12
N ARG A 32 -13.29 0.70 5.44
CA ARG A 32 -14.33 -0.30 5.21
C ARG A 32 -15.37 0.32 4.29
N ILE A 33 -15.64 -0.35 3.18
CA ILE A 33 -16.68 0.01 2.22
C ILE A 33 -17.67 -1.15 2.22
N GLU A 34 -18.94 -0.84 2.38
CA GLU A 34 -20.01 -1.83 2.38
C GLU A 34 -21.09 -1.36 1.42
N GLU A 35 -21.45 -2.24 0.49
CA GLU A 35 -22.57 -2.08 -0.42
C GLU A 35 -23.69 -3.01 0.04
N LEU A 36 -24.84 -2.44 0.35
CA LEU A 36 -26.01 -3.16 0.83
C LEU A 36 -26.99 -3.37 -0.33
N GLY A 37 -27.39 -4.62 -0.53
CA GLY A 37 -28.39 -5.03 -1.52
C GLY A 37 -29.79 -5.15 -0.91
N GLU A 38 -30.54 -6.14 -1.38
CA GLU A 38 -31.87 -6.44 -0.87
C GLU A 38 -31.85 -7.20 0.47
N GLN A 39 -32.95 -7.11 1.22
CA GLN A 39 -33.20 -7.99 2.36
C GLN A 39 -33.99 -9.20 1.89
N LEU A 40 -33.57 -10.39 2.31
CA LEU A 40 -34.17 -11.65 1.89
C LEU A 40 -35.31 -12.07 2.81
N ASN A 41 -36.05 -13.08 2.36
CA ASN A 41 -37.19 -13.65 3.09
C ASN A 41 -36.81 -14.29 4.43
N ASP A 42 -35.54 -14.66 4.62
CA ASP A 42 -35.01 -15.16 5.89
C ASP A 42 -34.55 -14.04 6.84
N GLY A 43 -34.70 -12.78 6.43
CA GLY A 43 -34.30 -11.58 7.16
C GLY A 43 -32.83 -11.19 6.98
N SER A 44 -32.02 -12.00 6.29
CA SER A 44 -30.62 -11.66 6.00
C SER A 44 -30.50 -10.54 4.96
N GLN A 45 -29.40 -9.78 5.04
CA GLN A 45 -29.12 -8.64 4.17
C GLN A 45 -28.04 -9.03 3.16
N VAL A 46 -28.33 -8.91 1.87
CA VAL A 46 -27.32 -9.04 0.83
C VAL A 46 -26.28 -7.93 1.02
N PHE A 47 -24.99 -8.29 1.04
CA PHE A 47 -23.93 -7.31 1.14
C PHE A 47 -22.68 -7.70 0.35
N LEU A 48 -21.91 -6.66 0.03
CA LEU A 48 -20.54 -6.74 -0.46
C LEU A 48 -19.67 -5.83 0.40
N GLN A 49 -18.66 -6.38 1.04
CA GLN A 49 -17.78 -5.65 1.94
C GLN A 49 -16.34 -5.69 1.42
N TYR A 50 -15.72 -4.52 1.36
CA TYR A 50 -14.29 -4.36 1.12
C TYR A 50 -13.62 -3.77 2.35
N ASN A 51 -12.52 -4.37 2.79
CA ASN A 51 -11.64 -3.78 3.80
C ASN A 51 -10.30 -3.49 3.15
N LEU A 52 -9.91 -2.23 3.13
CA LEU A 52 -8.65 -1.76 2.58
C LEU A 52 -7.77 -1.23 3.71
N LYS A 53 -6.55 -1.75 3.81
CA LYS A 53 -5.51 -1.25 4.71
C LYS A 53 -4.36 -0.72 3.89
N ILE A 54 -3.95 0.53 4.11
CA ILE A 54 -2.81 1.17 3.45
C ILE A 54 -1.78 1.53 4.52
N ASP A 55 -0.55 1.06 4.32
CA ASP A 55 0.63 1.31 5.15
C ASP A 55 1.80 1.70 4.23
N SER A 56 1.91 3.01 3.96
CA SER A 56 2.93 3.59 3.10
C SER A 56 4.33 3.41 3.65
N LYS A 57 4.48 3.45 4.99
CA LYS A 57 5.75 3.26 5.67
C LYS A 57 6.36 1.90 5.34
N ASN A 58 5.53 0.88 5.22
CA ASN A 58 5.95 -0.48 4.87
C ASN A 58 5.81 -0.79 3.37
N ASN A 59 5.41 0.19 2.53
CA ASN A 59 5.12 0.01 1.12
C ASN A 59 4.11 -1.13 0.85
N ARG A 60 3.08 -1.25 1.69
CA ARG A 60 2.09 -2.33 1.61
C ARG A 60 0.67 -1.80 1.67
N ALA A 61 -0.19 -2.41 0.88
CA ALA A 61 -1.63 -2.40 1.08
C ALA A 61 -2.19 -3.81 1.10
N SER A 62 -3.31 -3.98 1.78
CA SER A 62 -4.08 -5.23 1.77
C SER A 62 -5.54 -4.89 1.48
N LEU A 63 -6.14 -5.58 0.52
CA LEU A 63 -7.55 -5.49 0.19
C LEU A 63 -8.19 -6.84 0.46
N SER A 64 -9.23 -6.83 1.28
CA SER A 64 -10.03 -8.01 1.57
C SER A 64 -11.47 -7.80 1.12
N MET A 65 -12.06 -8.80 0.45
CA MET A 65 -13.43 -8.75 -0.07
C MET A 65 -14.24 -9.92 0.50
N THR A 66 -15.36 -9.59 1.13
CA THR A 66 -16.32 -10.56 1.67
C THR A 66 -17.67 -10.30 1.05
N THR A 67 -18.41 -11.35 0.73
CA THR A 67 -19.78 -11.23 0.24
C THR A 67 -20.72 -11.96 1.19
N TRP A 68 -22.00 -11.62 1.18
CA TRP A 68 -23.00 -12.36 1.95
C TRP A 68 -22.95 -13.88 1.67
N HIS A 69 -22.81 -14.29 0.40
CA HIS A 69 -22.78 -15.71 0.02
C HIS A 69 -21.46 -16.41 0.32
N ALA A 70 -20.35 -15.68 0.43
CA ALA A 70 -19.03 -16.24 0.62
C ALA A 70 -18.37 -15.63 1.86
N GLY A 71 -18.56 -16.30 3.00
CA GLY A 71 -17.93 -15.93 4.27
C GLY A 71 -16.41 -16.11 4.29
N ILE A 72 -15.83 -16.78 3.28
CA ILE A 72 -14.38 -16.83 3.08
C ILE A 72 -13.96 -15.62 2.25
N THR A 73 -13.19 -14.75 2.89
CA THR A 73 -12.71 -13.50 2.31
C THR A 73 -11.62 -13.73 1.27
N CYS A 74 -11.74 -13.13 0.09
CA CYS A 74 -10.66 -13.02 -0.87
C CYS A 74 -9.68 -11.93 -0.41
N ILE A 75 -8.38 -12.22 -0.33
CA ILE A 75 -7.36 -11.28 0.15
C ILE A 75 -6.33 -11.06 -0.94
N GLY A 76 -6.02 -9.80 -1.25
CA GLY A 76 -4.89 -9.40 -2.07
C GLY A 76 -3.97 -8.48 -1.30
N ASP A 77 -2.67 -8.75 -1.34
CA ASP A 77 -1.63 -7.88 -0.83
C ASP A 77 -0.91 -7.20 -1.99
N TYR A 78 -0.69 -5.89 -1.87
CA TYR A 78 -0.18 -5.04 -2.95
C TYR A 78 0.98 -4.18 -2.44
N SER A 79 1.86 -3.84 -3.37
CA SER A 79 2.85 -2.79 -3.20
C SER A 79 2.26 -1.42 -3.56
N LEU A 80 2.79 -0.36 -2.97
CA LEU A 80 2.29 1.00 -3.16
C LEU A 80 3.18 1.78 -4.13
N LYS A 81 2.55 2.56 -5.01
CA LYS A 81 3.26 3.54 -5.84
C LYS A 81 2.39 4.77 -6.05
N ILE A 82 2.96 5.94 -5.83
CA ILE A 82 2.28 7.20 -6.13
C ILE A 82 2.64 7.60 -7.55
N ASN A 83 1.63 7.78 -8.40
CA ASN A 83 1.80 8.28 -9.76
C ASN A 83 0.91 9.50 -9.96
N SER A 84 1.52 10.67 -10.21
CA SER A 84 0.82 11.95 -10.40
C SER A 84 -0.23 12.26 -9.31
N GLY A 85 0.08 11.96 -8.04
CA GLY A 85 -0.82 12.20 -6.91
C GLY A 85 -1.88 11.12 -6.66
N VAL A 86 -1.98 10.13 -7.54
CA VAL A 86 -2.87 8.97 -7.38
C VAL A 86 -2.09 7.83 -6.72
N LEU A 87 -2.65 7.23 -5.67
CA LEU A 87 -2.13 6.00 -5.09
C LEU A 87 -2.53 4.81 -5.96
N ALA A 88 -1.55 4.13 -6.53
CA ALA A 88 -1.73 2.90 -7.29
C ALA A 88 -1.27 1.68 -6.47
N LEU A 89 -2.05 0.61 -6.56
CA LEU A 89 -1.81 -0.69 -5.94
C LEU A 89 -1.31 -1.66 -7.01
N TYR A 90 -0.16 -2.31 -6.79
CA TYR A 90 0.50 -3.23 -7.72
C TYR A 90 0.71 -4.61 -7.11
#